data_AF-A0ABC8QQR5-F1
#
_entry.id   AF-A0ABC8QQR5-F1
#
_cell.length_a   1.000
_cell.length_b   1.000
_cell.length_c   1.000
_cell.angle_alpha   90.00
_cell.angle_beta   90.00
_cell.angle_gamma   90.00
#
_symmetry.space_group_name_H-M   'P 1'
#
loop_
_entity.id
_entity.type
_entity.pdbx_description
1 polymer ?
#
loop_
_entity_poly.entity_id
_entity_poly.type
_entity_poly.pdbx_seq_one_letter_code
_entity_poly.pdbx_strand_id
1 'polypeptide(L)'
;MKQKINYILGDNPMKMSYVVGFGDTYPTHVDHRAASIPWDGHKHSCTEGDKWKNSKKPNPNDLLGAMVAGPDRNDIFLDERDKPWFTEPSIASNAGLVAALIALHDPPRNSSNSDGINLGIDEMGIFKNINLVPSAP
;
A
#
# COMPACT_ATOMS: atom_id res chain seq x y z
N MET A 1 9.32 15.74 0.23
CA MET A 1 8.09 14.99 -0.09
C MET A 1 8.37 13.81 -1.02
N LYS A 2 8.87 14.02 -2.24
CA LYS A 2 9.19 12.95 -3.21
C LYS A 2 10.04 11.79 -2.67
N GLN A 3 11.14 12.08 -1.97
CA GLN A 3 12.00 11.05 -1.36
C GLN A 3 11.25 10.16 -0.35
N LYS A 4 10.33 10.72 0.44
CA LYS A 4 9.56 9.95 1.43
C LYS A 4 8.55 9.03 0.76
N ILE A 5 7.94 9.48 -0.34
CA ILE A 5 7.05 8.65 -1.16
C ILE A 5 7.83 7.52 -1.85
N ASN A 6 8.98 7.83 -2.46
CA ASN A 6 9.83 6.79 -3.05
C ASN A 6 10.26 5.74 -2.00
N TYR A 7 10.59 6.18 -0.78
CA TYR A 7 10.92 5.27 0.31
C TYR A 7 9.76 4.32 0.66
N ILE A 8 8.54 4.85 0.77
CA ILE A 8 7.32 4.05 1.00
C ILE A 8 7.09 3.04 -0.14
N LEU A 9 7.45 3.40 -1.37
CA LEU A 9 7.18 2.63 -2.57
C LEU A 9 8.31 1.67 -2.99
N GLY A 10 9.42 1.59 -2.24
CA GLY A 10 10.47 0.60 -2.47
C GLY A 10 11.91 1.12 -2.42
N ASP A 11 12.13 2.44 -2.40
CA ASP A 11 13.48 3.01 -2.26
C ASP A 11 13.91 3.09 -0.79
N ASN A 12 13.98 1.91 -0.17
CA ASN A 12 14.41 1.69 1.21
C ASN A 12 15.43 0.54 1.27
N PRO A 13 16.13 0.35 2.41
CA PRO A 13 17.14 -0.69 2.56
C PRO A 13 16.62 -2.11 2.32
N MET A 14 15.33 -2.36 2.60
CA MET A 14 14.69 -3.66 2.39
C MET A 14 14.25 -3.90 0.95
N LYS A 15 14.31 -2.89 0.08
CA LYS A 15 13.92 -2.96 -1.34
C LYS A 15 12.51 -3.51 -1.55
N MET A 16 11.59 -3.15 -0.65
CA MET A 16 10.19 -3.56 -0.70
C MET A 16 9.25 -2.37 -0.56
N SER A 17 8.07 -2.45 -1.17
CA SER A 17 6.99 -1.49 -0.94
C SER A 17 6.38 -1.69 0.45
N TYR A 18 5.93 -0.60 1.07
CA TYR A 18 5.05 -0.62 2.24
C TYR A 18 3.57 -0.38 1.87
N VAL A 19 3.27 -0.38 0.57
CA VAL A 19 1.91 -0.37 0.01
C VAL A 19 1.60 -1.75 -0.57
N VAL A 20 0.56 -2.38 -0.06
CA VAL A 20 0.14 -3.72 -0.44
C VAL A 20 -0.22 -3.77 -1.93
N GLY A 21 0.34 -4.74 -2.66
CA GLY A 21 0.10 -4.93 -4.09
C GLY A 21 0.86 -3.97 -5.01
N PHE A 22 1.79 -3.17 -4.48
CA PHE A 22 2.65 -2.29 -5.29
C PHE A 22 4.09 -2.80 -5.30
N GLY A 23 4.71 -2.86 -6.48
CA GLY A 23 6.08 -3.37 -6.67
C GLY A 23 6.20 -4.89 -6.54
N ASP A 24 7.42 -5.40 -6.68
CA ASP A 24 7.69 -6.85 -6.72
C ASP A 24 7.66 -7.51 -5.33
N THR A 25 7.82 -6.73 -4.26
CA THR A 25 7.83 -7.19 -2.87
C THR A 25 7.05 -6.22 -2.02
N TYR A 26 6.04 -6.70 -1.30
CA TYR A 26 5.13 -5.92 -0.48
C TYR A 26 4.61 -6.75 0.71
N PRO A 27 3.98 -6.15 1.74
CA PRO A 27 3.51 -6.87 2.91
C PRO A 27 2.33 -7.80 2.57
N THR A 28 2.39 -9.03 3.07
CA THR A 28 1.37 -10.08 2.84
C THR A 28 0.66 -10.50 4.12
N HIS A 29 1.10 -10.03 5.30
CA HIS A 29 0.53 -10.36 6.61
C HIS A 29 -0.05 -9.13 7.31
N VAL A 30 -0.80 -8.32 6.58
CA VAL A 30 -1.45 -7.10 7.09
C VAL A 30 -2.41 -7.41 8.24
N ASP A 31 -2.32 -6.66 9.35
CA ASP A 31 -3.28 -6.75 10.47
C ASP A 31 -4.62 -6.11 10.09
N HIS A 32 -5.39 -6.84 9.27
CA HIS A 32 -6.71 -6.42 8.83
C HIS A 32 -7.64 -7.64 8.72
N ARG A 33 -8.76 -7.62 9.46
CA ARG A 33 -9.66 -8.79 9.58
C ARG A 33 -10.23 -9.26 8.25
N ALA A 34 -10.70 -8.34 7.41
CA ALA A 34 -11.26 -8.71 6.11
C ALA A 34 -10.18 -9.22 5.12
N ALA A 35 -8.91 -8.90 5.37
CA ALA A 35 -7.80 -9.40 4.57
C ALA A 35 -7.37 -10.80 5.03
N SER A 36 -7.35 -11.05 6.34
CA SER A 36 -6.85 -12.29 6.95
C SER A 36 -7.86 -13.45 6.97
N ILE A 37 -9.16 -13.17 6.97
CA ILE A 37 -10.22 -14.20 7.02
C ILE A 37 -10.61 -14.58 5.57
N PRO A 38 -10.48 -15.86 5.18
CA PRO A 38 -10.90 -16.32 3.86
C PRO A 38 -12.41 -16.25 3.73
N TRP A 39 -12.87 -15.89 2.53
CA TRP A 39 -14.28 -15.99 2.20
C TRP A 39 -14.62 -17.42 1.77
N ASP A 40 -15.19 -18.19 2.68
CA ASP A 40 -15.68 -19.56 2.46
C ASP A 40 -17.22 -19.65 2.46
N GLY A 41 -17.89 -18.50 2.31
CA GLY A 41 -19.35 -18.38 2.37
C GLY A 41 -19.94 -18.42 3.78
N HIS A 42 -19.11 -18.49 4.83
CA HIS A 42 -19.55 -18.53 6.22
C HIS A 42 -19.22 -17.25 6.97
N LYS A 43 -20.08 -16.90 7.94
CA LYS A 43 -19.79 -15.82 8.89
C LYS A 43 -19.01 -16.40 10.05
N HIS A 44 -17.82 -15.86 10.28
CA HIS A 44 -16.97 -16.24 11.41
C HIS A 44 -17.15 -15.25 12.56
N SER A 45 -17.15 -15.78 13.79
CA SER A 45 -17.17 -14.99 15.01
C SER A 45 -15.81 -14.31 15.27
N CYS A 46 -15.80 -13.31 16.15
CA CYS A 46 -14.55 -12.66 16.56
C CYS A 46 -13.56 -13.64 17.19
N THR A 47 -14.03 -14.60 18.00
CA THR A 47 -13.20 -15.60 18.67
C THR A 47 -12.59 -16.59 17.67
N GLU A 48 -13.33 -16.99 16.64
CA GLU A 48 -12.77 -17.79 15.53
C GLU A 48 -11.73 -16.99 14.74
N GLY A 49 -11.89 -15.67 14.69
CA GLY A 49 -10.96 -14.68 14.15
C GLY A 49 -9.50 -14.86 14.60
N ASP A 50 -9.30 -15.25 15.86
CA ASP A 50 -7.97 -15.33 16.48
C ASP A 50 -7.05 -16.33 15.78
N LYS A 51 -7.60 -17.37 15.15
CA LYS A 51 -6.78 -18.33 14.38
C LYS A 51 -6.16 -17.68 13.14
N TRP A 52 -6.87 -16.75 12.49
CA TRP A 52 -6.32 -15.99 11.37
C TRP A 52 -5.43 -14.86 11.84
N LYS A 53 -5.77 -14.19 12.94
CA LYS A 53 -4.87 -13.17 13.53
C LYS A 53 -3.47 -13.74 13.79
N ASN A 54 -3.39 -14.91 14.42
CA ASN A 54 -2.12 -15.55 14.81
C ASN A 54 -1.51 -16.47 13.73
N SER A 55 -2.16 -16.61 12.57
CA SER A 55 -1.67 -17.47 11.48
C SER A 55 -0.37 -16.92 10.87
N LYS A 56 0.60 -17.79 10.61
CA LYS A 56 1.81 -17.42 9.84
C LYS A 56 1.61 -17.55 8.31
N LYS A 57 0.44 -18.01 7.85
CA LYS A 57 0.08 -17.97 6.43
C LYS A 57 -0.20 -16.52 6.00
N PRO A 58 0.10 -16.15 4.73
CA PRO A 58 -0.25 -14.83 4.20
C PRO A 58 -1.76 -14.62 4.22
N ASN A 59 -2.17 -13.36 4.08
CA ASN A 59 -3.58 -12.99 3.97
C ASN A 59 -4.20 -13.66 2.73
N PRO A 60 -5.35 -14.34 2.84
CA PRO A 60 -6.03 -14.92 1.69
C PRO A 60 -6.61 -13.86 0.74
N ASN A 61 -6.87 -12.64 1.23
CA ASN A 61 -7.33 -11.53 0.41
C ASN A 61 -6.33 -10.37 0.53
N ASP A 62 -5.76 -9.94 -0.60
CA ASP A 62 -4.85 -8.79 -0.63
C ASP A 62 -5.62 -7.48 -0.41
N LEU A 63 -5.18 -6.68 0.56
CA LEU A 63 -5.73 -5.36 0.82
C LEU A 63 -5.04 -4.32 -0.06
N LEU A 64 -5.25 -4.42 -1.38
CA LEU A 64 -4.57 -3.62 -2.40
C LEU A 64 -4.62 -2.12 -2.09
N GLY A 65 -3.46 -1.45 -2.23
CA GLY A 65 -3.31 -0.01 -2.01
C GLY A 65 -3.19 0.40 -0.55
N ALA A 66 -3.32 -0.51 0.41
CA ALA A 66 -3.16 -0.18 1.81
C ALA A 66 -1.68 0.06 2.16
N MET A 67 -1.39 1.25 2.68
CA MET A 67 -0.13 1.57 3.34
C MET A 67 -0.13 1.04 4.78
N VAL A 68 0.82 0.15 5.08
CA VAL A 68 1.08 -0.33 6.46
C VAL A 68 1.85 0.71 7.27
N ALA A 69 1.96 0.51 8.59
CA ALA A 69 2.68 1.42 9.47
C ALA A 69 4.16 1.60 9.08
N GLY A 70 4.79 0.54 8.56
CA GLY A 70 6.15 0.57 8.01
C GLY A 70 7.22 0.10 9.00
N PRO A 71 8.50 0.38 8.72
CA PRO A 71 9.63 -0.18 9.46
C PRO A 71 9.88 0.55 10.78
N ASP A 72 10.74 -0.03 11.61
CA ASP A 72 11.25 0.62 12.80
C ASP A 72 12.31 1.70 12.48
N ARG A 73 12.92 2.25 13.53
CA ARG A 73 13.94 3.30 13.40
C ARG A 73 15.26 2.82 12.76
N ASN A 74 15.45 1.51 12.62
CA ASN A 74 16.62 0.89 12.02
C ASN A 74 16.32 0.33 10.63
N ASP A 75 15.21 0.76 10.00
CA ASP A 75 14.76 0.29 8.68
C ASP A 75 14.41 -1.22 8.66
N ILE A 76 14.11 -1.82 9.81
CA ILE A 76 13.67 -3.22 9.90
C ILE A 76 12.15 -3.28 9.86
N PHE A 77 11.60 -4.06 8.93
CA PHE A 77 10.17 -4.35 8.83
C PHE A 77 9.90 -5.83 9.12
N LEU A 78 8.94 -6.11 9.99
CA LEU A 78 8.47 -7.46 10.28
C LEU A 78 7.07 -7.64 9.69
N ASP A 79 6.97 -8.43 8.61
CA ASP A 79 5.69 -8.78 7.98
C ASP A 79 4.97 -9.87 8.77
N GLU A 80 4.56 -9.51 9.98
CA GLU A 80 3.85 -10.39 10.90
C GLU A 80 2.52 -9.76 11.34
N ARG A 81 1.42 -10.50 11.15
CA ARG A 81 0.06 -10.00 11.43
C ARG A 81 -0.17 -9.71 12.91
N ASP A 82 0.52 -10.41 13.80
CA ASP A 82 0.47 -10.17 15.25
C ASP A 82 1.37 -9.00 15.70
N LYS A 83 1.99 -8.27 14.75
CA LYS A 83 2.81 -7.08 14.98
C LYS A 83 2.17 -5.84 14.32
N PRO A 84 1.04 -5.33 14.85
CA PRO A 84 0.33 -4.20 14.26
C PRO A 84 1.19 -2.94 14.11
N TRP A 85 2.19 -2.76 14.98
CA TRP A 85 3.16 -1.66 14.91
C TRP A 85 3.90 -1.56 13.57
N PHE A 86 3.98 -2.66 12.81
CA PHE A 86 4.54 -2.69 11.46
C PHE A 86 3.45 -2.84 10.40
N THR A 87 2.51 -3.76 10.62
CA THR A 87 1.61 -4.26 9.56
C THR A 87 0.20 -3.65 9.57
N GLU A 88 -0.15 -2.80 10.55
CA GLU A 88 -1.47 -2.19 10.63
C GLU A 88 -1.63 -1.06 9.61
N PRO A 89 -2.63 -1.12 8.72
CA PRO A 89 -2.98 -0.01 7.85
C PRO A 89 -3.95 0.93 8.56
N SER A 90 -3.88 2.23 8.26
CA SER A 90 -4.83 3.20 8.80
C SER A 90 -5.43 4.11 7.71
N ILE A 91 -6.67 4.54 7.92
CA ILE A 91 -7.35 5.48 7.01
C ILE A 91 -6.57 6.80 6.94
N ALA A 92 -6.10 7.31 8.08
CA ALA A 92 -5.36 8.57 8.14
C ALA A 92 -4.04 8.50 7.36
N SER A 93 -3.30 7.39 7.53
CA SER A 93 -2.05 7.13 6.81
C SER A 93 -2.29 7.12 5.30
N ASN A 94 -3.30 6.39 4.83
CA ASN A 94 -3.65 6.31 3.41
C ASN A 94 -4.15 7.65 2.84
N ALA A 95 -4.94 8.42 3.60
CA ALA A 95 -5.37 9.76 3.19
C ALA A 95 -4.16 10.69 2.97
N GLY A 96 -3.17 10.64 3.86
CA GLY A 96 -1.91 11.39 3.72
C GLY A 96 -1.10 10.94 2.50
N LEU A 97 -1.02 9.62 2.27
CA LEU A 97 -0.36 9.07 1.08
C LEU A 97 -1.01 9.58 -0.20
N VAL A 98 -2.33 9.49 -0.32
CA VAL A 98 -3.08 9.98 -1.49
C VAL A 98 -2.87 11.47 -1.70
N ALA A 99 -2.95 12.28 -0.64
CA ALA A 99 -2.71 13.72 -0.74
C ALA A 99 -1.29 14.04 -1.24
N ALA A 100 -0.27 13.33 -0.73
CA ALA A 100 1.11 13.51 -1.16
C ALA A 100 1.34 13.03 -2.61
N LEU A 101 0.71 11.94 -3.02
CA LEU A 101 0.74 11.45 -4.40
C LEU A 101 0.13 12.46 -5.37
N ILE A 102 -1.03 13.03 -5.03
CA ILE A 102 -1.67 14.10 -5.82
C ILE A 102 -0.76 15.34 -5.89
N ALA A 103 -0.14 15.73 -4.77
CA ALA A 103 0.75 16.90 -4.75
C ALA A 103 2.05 16.69 -5.57
N LEU A 104 2.48 15.44 -5.78
CA LEU A 104 3.63 15.09 -6.61
C LEU A 104 3.25 14.77 -8.07
N HIS A 105 1.95 14.63 -8.33
CA HIS A 105 1.44 14.49 -9.67
C HIS A 105 1.48 15.87 -10.34
N ASP A 106 2.29 16.01 -11.38
CA ASP A 106 2.20 17.16 -12.28
C ASP A 106 0.96 16.93 -13.16
N PRO A 107 -0.13 17.71 -13.00
CA PRO A 107 -1.25 17.60 -13.92
C PRO A 107 -0.76 17.90 -15.34
N PRO A 108 -1.30 17.23 -16.37
CA PRO A 108 -0.89 17.50 -17.75
C PRO A 108 -1.00 18.99 -18.03
N ARG A 109 0.15 19.62 -18.32
CA ARG A 109 0.19 21.03 -18.74
C ARG A 109 -0.68 21.13 -19.99
N ASN A 110 -1.70 21.98 -19.91
CA ASN A 110 -2.58 22.37 -21.02
C ASN A 110 -1.86 22.24 -22.36
N SER A 111 -2.17 21.19 -23.13
CA SER A 111 -1.98 21.29 -24.57
C SER A 111 -2.84 22.46 -25.00
N SER A 112 -2.24 23.43 -25.67
CA SER A 112 -2.94 24.53 -26.31
C SER A 112 -3.83 23.96 -27.43
N ASN A 113 -4.94 23.34 -27.06
CA ASN A 113 -6.10 23.05 -27.88
C ASN A 113 -7.26 22.78 -26.93
N SER A 114 -8.17 23.75 -26.91
CA SER A 114 -9.47 23.71 -26.26
C SER A 114 -10.28 22.51 -26.77
N ASP A 115 -10.87 21.76 -25.83
CA ASP A 115 -12.27 21.30 -25.82
C ASP A 115 -12.42 20.04 -24.94
N GLY A 116 -12.14 20.18 -23.64
CA GLY A 116 -12.37 19.10 -22.69
C GLY A 116 -11.97 19.50 -21.29
N ILE A 117 -12.97 19.72 -20.43
CA ILE A 117 -12.76 19.91 -18.99
C ILE A 117 -12.21 18.59 -18.43
N ASN A 118 -10.88 18.50 -18.26
CA ASN A 118 -10.24 17.38 -17.57
C ASN A 118 -10.31 17.62 -16.04
N LEU A 119 -11.48 17.33 -15.46
CA LEU A 119 -11.73 17.31 -14.01
C LEU A 119 -11.52 15.90 -13.40
N GLY A 120 -10.51 15.17 -13.89
CA GLY A 120 -10.25 13.80 -13.47
C GLY A 120 -8.86 13.64 -12.86
N ILE A 121 -8.78 12.94 -11.73
CA ILE A 121 -7.56 12.32 -11.25
C ILE A 121 -7.21 11.21 -12.25
N ASP A 122 -6.18 11.41 -13.07
CA ASP A 122 -5.71 10.39 -14.01
C ASP A 122 -4.98 9.27 -13.25
N GLU A 123 -5.56 8.08 -13.27
CA GLU A 123 -5.04 6.87 -12.61
C GLU A 123 -3.64 6.50 -13.13
N MET A 124 -3.36 6.76 -14.41
CA MET A 124 -2.03 6.54 -15.00
C MET A 124 -1.03 7.64 -14.63
N GLY A 125 -1.52 8.83 -14.32
CA GLY A 125 -0.71 10.00 -14.03
C GLY A 125 -0.07 9.98 -12.65
N ILE A 126 -0.80 9.51 -11.63
CA ILE A 126 -0.34 9.52 -10.23
C ILE A 126 0.97 8.76 -10.04
N PHE A 127 1.12 7.61 -10.70
CA PHE A 127 2.29 6.75 -10.54
C PHE A 127 3.39 7.03 -11.57
N LYS A 128 3.14 7.85 -12.59
CA LYS A 128 4.08 8.11 -13.70
C LYS A 128 5.39 8.78 -13.27
N ASN A 129 5.34 9.60 -12.22
CA ASN A 129 6.52 10.34 -11.70
C ASN A 129 7.28 9.59 -10.60
N ILE A 130 6.83 8.38 -10.27
CA ILE A 130 7.46 7.48 -9.32
C ILE A 130 8.31 6.51 -10.14
N ASN A 131 9.60 6.41 -9.80
CA ASN A 131 10.49 5.45 -10.45
C ASN A 131 10.02 4.03 -10.08
N LEU A 132 9.23 3.41 -10.95
CA LEU A 132 8.93 1.99 -10.86
C LEU A 132 10.26 1.24 -10.95
N VAL A 133 10.56 0.43 -9.93
CA VAL A 133 11.71 -0.48 -9.98
C VAL A 133 11.51 -1.39 -11.20
N PRO A 134 12.49 -1.53 -12.11
CA PRO A 134 12.33 -2.39 -13.27
C PRO A 134 12.15 -3.83 -12.78
N SER A 135 11.11 -4.51 -13.27
CA SER A 135 10.97 -5.95 -13.10
C SER A 135 12.20 -6.64 -13.71
N ALA A 136 12.92 -7.44 -12.93
CA ALA A 136 14.03 -8.25 -13.41
C ALA A 136 13.52 -9.28 -14.45
N PRO A 137 14.36 -9.68 -15.42
CA PRO A 137 13.97 -10.55 -16.55
C PRO A 137 13.54 -11.95 -16.14
#